data_AF-A0A6N1BMV0-F1
#
_entry.id   AF-A0A6N1BMV0-F1
#
_cell.length_a   1.000
_cell.length_b   1.000
_cell.length_c   1.000
_cell.angle_alpha   90.00
_cell.angle_beta   90.00
_cell.angle_gamma   90.00
#
_symmetry.space_group_name_H-M   'P 1'
#
loop_
_entity.id
_entity.type
_entity.pdbx_description
1 polymer ?
#
loop_
_entity_poly.entity_id
_entity_poly.type
_entity_poly.pdbx_seq_one_letter_code
_entity_poly.pdbx_strand_id
1 'polypeptide(L)' 'MKATVRNTVKLIRSDPESDKALREFIATGKLNSTRTFKIRDAANGVEREVKLKLIPAQG' A
#
# COMPACT_ATOMS: atom_id res chain seq x y z
N MET A 1 -2.64 -15.66 -8.81
CA MET A 1 -1.89 -14.39 -8.64
C MET A 1 -2.10 -13.74 -7.25
N LYS A 2 -1.95 -14.49 -6.14
CA LYS A 2 -2.18 -14.00 -4.75
C LYS A 2 -0.91 -13.54 -4.02
N ALA A 3 0.27 -13.86 -4.56
CA ALA A 3 1.55 -13.64 -3.89
C ALA A 3 2.07 -12.19 -4.00
N THR A 4 1.84 -11.53 -5.14
CA THR A 4 2.41 -10.19 -5.43
C THR A 4 1.88 -9.12 -4.47
N VAL A 5 0.58 -9.17 -4.12
CA VAL A 5 -0.06 -8.19 -3.23
C VAL A 5 0.48 -8.31 -1.80
N ARG A 6 0.76 -9.53 -1.31
CA ARG A 6 1.32 -9.74 0.04
C ARG A 6 2.71 -9.14 0.20
N ASN A 7 3.54 -9.21 -0.84
CA ASN A 7 4.90 -8.69 -0.77
C ASN A 7 4.91 -7.15 -0.75
N THR A 8 4.10 -6.51 -1.59
CA THR A 8 3.94 -5.05 -1.61
C THR A 8 3.43 -4.49 -0.28
N VAL A 9 2.44 -5.13 0.36
CA VAL A 9 1.93 -4.68 1.66
C VAL A 9 2.99 -4.83 2.76
N LYS A 10 3.80 -5.89 2.73
CA LYS A 10 4.94 -6.03 3.66
C LYS A 10 5.97 -4.91 3.48
N LEU A 11 6.26 -4.51 2.24
CA LEU A 11 7.17 -3.41 1.95
C LEU A 11 6.63 -2.07 2.45
N ILE A 12 5.35 -1.79 2.21
CA ILE A 12 4.69 -0.57 2.74
C ILE A 12 4.79 -0.52 4.27
N ARG A 13 4.57 -1.65 4.96
CA ARG A 13 4.67 -1.73 6.43
C ARG A 13 6.10 -1.68 6.97
N SER A 14 7.09 -1.98 6.14
CA SER A 14 8.50 -1.95 6.53
C SER A 14 9.06 -0.53 6.55
N ASP A 15 8.43 0.38 5.81
CA ASP A 15 8.79 1.80 5.78
C ASP A 15 7.80 2.60 6.65
N PRO A 16 8.26 3.26 7.72
CA PRO A 16 7.36 3.93 8.66
C PRO A 16 6.58 5.10 8.04
N GLU A 17 7.14 5.77 7.02
CA GLU A 17 6.46 6.86 6.31
C GLU A 17 5.31 6.31 5.43
N SER A 18 5.59 5.24 4.70
CA SER A 18 4.62 4.54 3.86
C SER A 18 3.52 3.86 4.69
N ASP A 19 3.85 3.27 5.85
CA ASP A 19 2.85 2.69 6.78
C ASP A 19 1.90 3.77 7.31
N LYS A 20 2.44 4.93 7.69
CA LYS A 20 1.62 6.07 8.13
C LYS A 20 0.70 6.54 7.01
N ALA A 21 1.22 6.73 5.79
CA ALA A 21 0.43 7.14 4.64
C ALA A 21 -0.67 6.11 4.28
N LEU A 22 -0.38 4.81 4.41
CA LEU A 22 -1.36 3.74 4.23
C LEU A 22 -2.46 3.80 5.29
N ARG A 23 -2.11 3.98 6.58
CA ARG A 23 -3.09 4.10 7.67
C ARG A 23 -3.98 5.31 7.49
N GLU A 24 -3.40 6.46 7.15
CA GLU A 24 -4.17 7.67 6.85
C GLU A 24 -5.10 7.46 5.66
N PHE A 25 -4.64 6.77 4.62
CA PHE A 25 -5.50 6.44 3.48
C PHE A 25 -6.62 5.46 3.85
N ILE A 26 -6.39 4.49 4.74
CA ILE A 26 -7.46 3.61 5.23
C ILE A 26 -8.45 4.38 6.11
N ALA A 27 -7.96 5.29 6.97
CA ALA A 27 -8.78 6.06 7.90
C ALA A 27 -9.60 7.16 7.22
N THR A 28 -9.05 7.80 6.18
CA THR A 28 -9.68 8.95 5.49
C THR A 28 -10.21 8.62 4.09
N GLY A 29 -9.78 7.51 3.52
CA GLY A 29 -10.07 7.16 2.14
C GLY A 29 -11.53 6.76 1.95
N LYS A 30 -12.14 7.32 0.90
CA LYS A 30 -13.46 6.88 0.44
C LYS A 30 -13.35 5.48 -0.18
N LEU A 31 -14.34 4.64 0.09
CA LEU A 31 -14.52 3.37 -0.61
C LEU A 31 -14.46 3.60 -2.13
N ASN A 32 -13.74 2.72 -2.83
CA ASN A 32 -13.42 2.80 -4.26
C ASN A 32 -12.46 3.93 -4.71
N SER A 33 -11.97 4.79 -3.81
CA SER A 33 -10.88 5.70 -4.17
C SER A 33 -9.59 4.92 -4.37
N THR A 34 -8.88 5.32 -5.41
CA THR A 34 -7.59 4.75 -5.78
C THR A 34 -6.50 5.77 -5.52
N ARG A 35 -5.47 5.42 -4.75
CA ARG A 35 -4.33 6.30 -4.46
C ARG A 35 -3.04 5.58 -4.82
N THR A 36 -2.15 6.33 -5.44
CA THR A 36 -0.82 5.87 -5.81
C THR A 36 0.16 6.20 -4.69
N PHE A 37 0.95 5.23 -4.28
CA PHE A 37 2.00 5.36 -3.28
C PHE A 37 3.34 5.04 -3.93
N LYS A 38 4.36 5.83 -3.63
CA LYS A 38 5.73 5.47 -3.96
C LYS A 38 6.32 4.82 -2.71
N ILE A 39 6.77 3.58 -2.86
CA ILE A 39 7.45 2.85 -1.80
C ILE A 39 8.88 2.58 -2.23
N ARG A 40 9.81 2.77 -1.29
CA ARG A 40 11.20 2.40 -1.49
C ARG A 40 11.43 1.01 -0.93
N ASP A 41 11.72 0.06 -1.80
CA ASP A 41 12.15 -1.28 -1.38
C ASP A 41 13.58 -1.17 -0.87
N ALA A 42 13.74 -1.04 0.46
CA ALA A 42 15.06 -0.93 1.09
C ALA A 42 15.91 -2.21 0.91
N ALA A 43 15.28 -3.37 0.66
CA ALA A 43 15.99 -4.64 0.49
C ALA A 43 16.67 -4.76 -0.88
N ASN A 44 16.10 -4.16 -1.92
CA ASN A 44 16.61 -4.21 -3.29
C ASN A 44 17.06 -2.83 -3.81
N GLY A 45 16.89 -1.75 -3.04
CA GLY A 45 17.21 -0.39 -3.44
C GLY A 45 16.31 0.18 -4.55
N VAL A 46 15.15 -0.44 -4.79
CA VAL A 46 14.26 -0.10 -5.92
C VAL A 46 13.07 0.73 -5.43
N GLU A 47 12.85 1.88 -6.05
CA GLU A 47 11.58 2.60 -5.90
C GLU A 47 10.49 1.93 -6.75
N ARG A 48 9.34 1.66 -6.12
CA ARG A 48 8.18 1.08 -6.78
C ARG A 48 6.97 1.98 -6.57
N GLU A 49 6.26 2.22 -7.65
CA GLU A 49 4.96 2.87 -7.60
C GLU A 49 3.86 1.81 -7.46
N VAL A 50 3.02 1.94 -6.43
CA VAL A 50 1.97 0.99 -6.11
C VAL A 50 0.64 1.69 -5.99
N LYS A 51 -0.35 1.16 -6.71
CA LYS A 51 -1.70 1.72 -6.74
C LYS A 51 -2.60 0.93 -5.81
N LEU A 52 -3.11 1.58 -4.77
CA LEU A 52 -3.99 0.97 -3.77
C LEU A 52 -5.42 1.48 -3.95
N LYS A 53 -6.39 0.56 -3.85
CA LYS A 53 -7.82 0.87 -3.88
C LYS A 53 -8.47 0.29 -2.64
N LEU A 54 -9.27 1.09 -1.93
CA LEU A 54 -10.11 0.59 -0.86
C LEU A 54 -11.30 -0.16 -1.45
N ILE A 55 -11.43 -1.43 -1.10
CA ILE A 55 -12.56 -2.27 -1.47
C ILE A 55 -13.37 -2.59 -0.20
N PRO A 56 -14.71 -2.59 -0.29
CA PRO A 56 -15.52 -3.08 0.81
C PRO A 56 -15.17 -4.55 1.05
N ALA A 57 -14.94 -4.93 2.30
CA ALA A 57 -14.90 -6.33 2.66
C ALA A 57 -16.32 -6.87 2.45
N GLN A 58 -16.56 -7.57 1.34
CA GLN A 58 -17.78 -8.35 1.18
C GLN A 58 -17.71 -9.45 2.24
N GLY A 59 -18.55 -9.30 3.27
CA GLY A 59 -18.84 -10.34 4.26
C GLY A 59 -19.74 -11.42 3.67
#